data_AF-A0A5N7BS20-F1
#
_entry.id   AF-A0A5N7BS20-F1
#
_cell.length_a   1.000
_cell.length_b   1.000
_cell.length_c   1.000
_cell.angle_alpha   90.00
_cell.angle_beta   90.00
_cell.angle_gamma   90.00
#
_symmetry.space_group_name_H-M   'P 1'
#
loop_
_entity.id
_entity.type
_entity.pdbx_description
1 polymer ?
#
loop_
_entity_poly.entity_id
_entity_poly.type
_entity_poly.pdbx_seq_one_letter_code
_entity_poly.pdbx_strand_id
1 'polypeptide(L)'
;MTAQGSLSGFGTNFEGTFYGIKIVLAGSFSQSVEKYSAPSVNLTYENLENLPCTYDIVTEGPPSYVGPADLSIKFVNAQGQTASITGPILHPISQRTTVMGSARFDIAR
;
A
#
# COMPACT_ATOMS: atom_id res chain seq x y z
N MET A 1 13.12 -5.62 -5.54
CA MET A 1 12.37 -6.89 -5.54
C MET A 1 10.90 -6.62 -5.77
N THR A 2 10.13 -7.61 -6.23
CA THR A 2 8.69 -7.45 -6.51
C THR A 2 7.89 -8.64 -6.02
N ALA A 3 6.69 -8.40 -5.49
CA ALA A 3 5.72 -9.42 -5.11
C ALA A 3 4.32 -9.03 -5.61
N GLN A 4 3.56 -9.99 -6.12
CA GLN A 4 2.16 -9.79 -6.51
C GLN A 4 1.24 -10.05 -5.33
N GLY A 5 0.15 -9.28 -5.23
CA GLY A 5 -0.78 -9.43 -4.13
C GLY A 5 -2.12 -8.76 -4.36
N SER A 6 -2.85 -8.62 -3.28
CA SER A 6 -4.11 -7.88 -3.21
C SER A 6 -4.04 -6.82 -2.13
N LEU A 7 -4.82 -5.76 -2.32
CA LEU A 7 -5.02 -4.68 -1.35
C LEU A 7 -6.51 -4.34 -1.29
N SER A 8 -7.01 -4.03 -0.10
CA SER A 8 -8.35 -3.48 0.06
C SER A 8 -8.38 -2.50 1.24
N GLY A 9 -9.32 -1.57 1.20
CA GLY A 9 -9.47 -0.61 2.28
C GLY A 9 -10.85 0.01 2.31
N PHE A 10 -11.17 0.62 3.45
CA PHE A 10 -12.39 1.36 3.70
C PHE A 10 -12.22 2.27 4.91
N GLY A 11 -12.73 3.50 4.79
CA GLY A 11 -12.55 4.51 5.84
C GLY A 11 -11.07 4.85 5.93
N THR A 12 -10.51 4.81 7.13
CA THR A 12 -9.07 5.02 7.33
C THR A 12 -8.26 3.75 7.13
N ASN A 13 -8.84 2.55 7.19
CA ASN A 13 -8.06 1.32 7.28
C ASN A 13 -7.83 0.68 5.92
N PHE A 14 -6.68 0.04 5.75
CA PHE A 14 -6.39 -0.83 4.61
C PHE A 14 -5.50 -2.00 5.00
N GLU A 15 -5.61 -3.07 4.23
CA GLU A 15 -4.85 -4.30 4.40
C GLU A 15 -4.49 -4.91 3.06
N GLY A 16 -3.42 -5.69 3.05
CA GLY A 16 -2.95 -6.38 1.86
C GLY A 16 -2.25 -7.69 2.17
N THR A 17 -2.22 -8.56 1.16
CA THR A 17 -1.50 -9.83 1.20
C THR A 17 -0.76 -10.03 -0.11
N PHE A 18 0.51 -10.41 -0.05
CA PHE A 18 1.35 -10.63 -1.22
C PHE A 18 1.87 -12.07 -1.25
N TYR A 19 1.64 -12.72 -2.38
CA TYR A 19 1.91 -14.13 -2.61
C TYR A 19 3.39 -14.36 -2.96
N GLY A 20 3.89 -15.57 -2.68
CA GLY A 20 5.29 -15.99 -2.87
C GLY A 20 6.03 -16.17 -1.54
N ILE A 21 6.01 -15.14 -0.69
CA ILE A 21 6.73 -15.09 0.61
C ILE A 21 5.79 -14.74 1.78
N LYS A 22 4.47 -14.82 1.55
CA LYS A 22 3.41 -14.52 2.52
C LYS A 22 3.62 -13.18 3.25
N ILE A 23 3.87 -12.10 2.51
CA ILE A 23 3.94 -10.77 3.11
C ILE A 23 2.50 -10.32 3.40
N VAL A 24 2.26 -9.79 4.59
CA VAL A 24 1.01 -9.14 4.97
C VAL A 24 1.27 -7.67 5.27
N LEU A 25 0.26 -6.85 5.02
CA LEU A 25 0.29 -5.41 5.23
C LEU A 25 -0.97 -5.01 5.97
N ALA A 26 -0.82 -4.21 7.02
CA ALA A 26 -1.92 -3.52 7.67
C ALA A 26 -1.55 -2.06 7.86
N GLY A 27 -2.44 -1.14 7.52
CA GLY A 27 -2.17 0.29 7.59
C GLY A 27 -3.41 1.14 7.79
N SER A 28 -3.15 2.42 8.00
CA SER A 28 -4.17 3.44 8.17
C SER A 28 -3.80 4.71 7.40
N PHE A 29 -4.76 5.25 6.67
CA PHE A 29 -4.72 6.58 6.09
C PHE A 29 -5.12 7.63 7.13
N SER A 30 -4.52 8.81 7.06
CA SER A 30 -4.91 9.96 7.90
C SER A 30 -6.30 10.52 7.56
N GLN A 31 -6.79 10.19 6.37
CA GLN A 31 -8.08 10.57 5.82
C GLN A 31 -8.96 9.35 5.54
N SER A 32 -10.27 9.56 5.52
CA SER A 32 -11.21 8.54 5.07
C SER A 32 -11.16 8.37 3.55
N VAL A 33 -11.16 7.13 3.08
CA VAL A 33 -11.22 6.75 1.66
C VAL A 33 -12.47 5.88 1.44
N GLU A 34 -13.09 6.03 0.27
CA GLU A 34 -14.17 5.14 -0.18
C GLU A 34 -13.72 3.67 -0.18
N LYS A 35 -14.69 2.75 -0.04
CA LYS A 35 -14.37 1.32 -0.08
C LYS A 35 -13.78 0.96 -1.44
N TYR A 36 -12.62 0.31 -1.45
CA TYR A 36 -11.97 -0.14 -2.67
C TYR A 36 -11.43 -1.56 -2.54
N SER A 37 -11.23 -2.21 -3.68
CA SER A 37 -10.58 -3.52 -3.78
C SER A 37 -9.69 -3.56 -5.00
N ALA A 38 -8.43 -3.91 -4.79
CA ALA A 38 -7.38 -4.02 -5.79
C ALA A 38 -6.83 -5.46 -5.73
N PRO A 39 -7.43 -6.43 -6.45
CA PRO A 39 -7.07 -7.85 -6.32
C PRO A 39 -5.75 -8.21 -6.99
N SER A 40 -5.17 -7.29 -7.77
CA SER A 40 -3.94 -7.51 -8.53
C SER A 40 -3.07 -6.26 -8.40
N VAL A 41 -2.25 -6.21 -7.36
CA VAL A 41 -1.28 -5.14 -7.12
C VAL A 41 0.14 -5.70 -7.15
N ASN A 42 1.09 -4.84 -7.51
CA ASN A 42 2.52 -5.12 -7.42
C ASN A 42 3.10 -4.35 -6.23
N LEU A 43 3.68 -5.06 -5.27
CA LEU A 43 4.57 -4.51 -4.25
C LEU A 43 5.99 -4.51 -4.78
N THR A 44 6.63 -3.35 -4.81
CA THR A 44 8.06 -3.18 -5.05
C THR A 44 8.74 -2.77 -3.75
N TYR A 45 9.85 -3.41 -3.42
CA TYR A 45 10.61 -3.19 -2.18
C TYR A 45 12.09 -3.50 -2.39
N GLU A 46 12.97 -2.96 -1.56
CA GLU A 46 14.42 -3.07 -1.74
C GLU A 46 14.99 -4.44 -1.33
N ASN A 47 14.76 -4.85 -0.07
CA ASN A 47 15.21 -6.11 0.51
C ASN A 47 14.10 -6.73 1.39
N LEU A 48 13.97 -8.06 1.35
CA LEU A 48 13.02 -8.81 2.16
C LEU A 48 13.35 -8.77 3.67
N GLU A 49 14.62 -8.77 4.05
CA GLU A 49 15.04 -8.86 5.45
C GLU A 49 14.64 -7.63 6.27
N ASN A 50 14.58 -6.46 5.62
CA ASN A 50 14.26 -5.19 6.28
C ASN A 50 12.82 -4.73 6.03
N LEU A 51 12.08 -5.45 5.17
CA LEU A 51 10.67 -5.17 4.92
C LEU A 51 9.80 -5.22 6.19
N PRO A 52 10.01 -6.13 7.17
CA PRO A 52 9.14 -6.27 8.34
C PRO A 52 9.25 -5.10 9.35
N CYS A 53 8.71 -3.93 9.01
CA CYS A 53 8.65 -2.79 9.90
C CYS A 53 7.48 -1.85 9.55
N THR A 54 7.38 -0.76 10.32
CA THR A 54 6.47 0.35 10.02
C THR A 54 7.09 1.27 8.98
N TYR A 55 6.26 1.73 8.05
CA TYR A 55 6.58 2.73 7.04
C TYR A 55 5.53 3.84 7.08
N ASP A 56 5.96 5.06 6.79
CA ASP A 56 5.08 6.19 6.53
C ASP A 56 4.82 6.32 5.04
N ILE A 57 3.61 6.76 4.67
CA ILE A 57 3.26 7.08 3.29
C ILE A 57 3.97 8.37 2.89
N VAL A 58 4.76 8.31 1.82
CA VAL A 58 5.56 9.43 1.32
C VAL A 58 4.66 10.58 0.90
N THR A 59 4.97 11.78 1.40
CA THR A 59 4.28 13.03 1.10
C THR A 59 5.05 13.93 0.12
N GLU A 60 6.34 13.67 -0.08
CA GLU A 60 7.19 14.41 -1.01
C GLU A 60 7.14 13.83 -2.44
N GLY A 61 7.22 14.71 -3.44
CA GLY A 61 7.15 14.31 -4.86
C GLY A 61 5.72 13.98 -5.33
N PRO A 62 5.55 13.12 -6.35
CA PRO A 62 4.23 12.77 -6.84
C PRO A 62 3.42 12.06 -5.75
N PRO A 63 2.23 12.58 -5.39
CA PRO A 63 1.49 12.14 -4.22
C PRO A 63 1.03 10.69 -4.33
N SER A 64 1.04 9.98 -3.21
CA SER A 64 0.34 8.69 -3.09
C SER A 64 -1.16 8.90 -3.23
N TYR A 65 -1.86 7.98 -3.90
CA TYR A 65 -3.30 8.10 -4.12
C TYR A 65 -4.00 6.75 -4.20
N VAL A 66 -5.31 6.80 -3.92
CA VAL A 66 -6.29 5.80 -4.34
C VAL A 66 -7.19 6.49 -5.35
N GLY A 67 -7.24 5.98 -6.59
CA GLY A 67 -7.92 6.59 -7.74
C GLY A 67 -9.05 5.72 -8.31
N PRO A 68 -9.89 6.27 -9.21
CA PRO A 68 -11.06 5.55 -9.73
C PRO A 68 -10.76 4.24 -10.44
N ALA A 69 -9.56 4.09 -11.02
CA ALA A 69 -9.17 2.89 -11.76
C ALA A 69 -7.94 2.20 -11.19
N ASP A 70 -7.17 2.87 -10.34
CA ASP A 70 -5.85 2.44 -9.91
C ASP A 70 -5.46 3.06 -8.57
N LEU A 71 -4.42 2.50 -7.96
CA LEU A 71 -3.76 3.09 -6.79
C LEU A 71 -2.25 3.10 -7.00
N SER A 72 -1.61 4.04 -6.30
CA SER A 72 -0.17 4.14 -6.19
C SER A 72 0.15 4.68 -4.81
N ILE A 73 0.66 3.83 -3.93
CA ILE A 73 1.04 4.19 -2.56
C ILE A 73 2.53 3.96 -2.40
N LYS A 74 3.26 5.00 -2.02
CA LYS A 74 4.70 4.97 -1.75
C LYS A 74 4.95 5.07 -0.26
N PHE A 75 5.95 4.33 0.20
CA PHE A 75 6.29 4.16 1.60
C PHE A 75 7.77 4.44 1.83
N VAL A 76 8.08 5.01 2.99
CA VAL A 76 9.45 5.17 3.49
C VAL A 76 9.49 4.85 4.98
N ASN A 77 10.51 4.13 5.45
CA ASN A 77 10.70 3.87 6.88
C ASN A 77 11.75 4.83 7.49
N ALA A 78 11.91 4.77 8.80
CA ALA A 78 12.87 5.60 9.54
C ALA A 78 14.35 5.40 9.11
N GLN A 79 14.66 4.31 8.41
CA GLN A 79 16.01 4.01 7.87
C GLN A 79 16.18 4.51 6.42
N GLY A 80 15.16 5.16 5.84
CA GLY A 80 15.18 5.65 4.47
C GLY A 80 14.89 4.60 3.40
N GLN A 81 14.50 3.38 3.80
CA GLN A 81 14.15 2.33 2.83
C GLN A 81 12.78 2.56 2.26
N THR A 82 12.63 2.23 0.99
CA THR A 82 11.42 2.50 0.23
C THR A 82 10.65 1.23 -0.13
N ALA A 83 9.33 1.37 -0.20
CA ALA A 83 8.44 0.39 -0.80
C ALA A 83 7.32 1.11 -1.57
N SER A 84 6.71 0.43 -2.54
CA SER A 84 5.57 0.98 -3.27
C SER A 84 4.59 -0.10 -3.69
N ILE A 85 3.31 0.22 -3.64
CA ILE A 85 2.22 -0.64 -4.10
C ILE A 85 1.51 0.09 -5.23
N THR A 86 1.40 -0.57 -6.39
CA THR A 86 0.69 -0.05 -7.56
C THR A 86 -0.20 -1.12 -8.16
N GLY A 87 -1.40 -0.75 -8.62
CA GLY A 87 -2.23 -1.66 -9.40
C GLY A 87 -3.65 -1.15 -9.63
N PRO A 88 -4.42 -1.84 -10.47
CA PRO A 88 -5.81 -1.51 -10.76
C PRO A 88 -6.74 -1.75 -9.58
N ILE A 89 -7.84 -0.98 -9.53
CA ILE A 89 -8.97 -1.16 -8.62
C ILE A 89 -10.16 -1.74 -9.40
N LEU A 90 -10.85 -2.73 -8.84
CA LEU A 90 -12.04 -3.35 -9.45
C LEU A 90 -13.33 -2.52 -9.28
N HIS A 91 -13.52 -1.94 -8.10
CA HIS A 91 -14.69 -1.09 -7.82
C HIS A 91 -14.26 0.37 -7.96
N PRO A 92 -14.79 1.11 -8.94
CA PRO A 92 -14.39 2.49 -9.12
C PRO A 92 -14.83 3.31 -7.93
N ILE A 93 -13.86 3.88 -7.24
CA ILE A 93 -14.11 4.97 -6.29
C ILE A 93 -14.44 6.23 -7.08
N SER A 94 -15.30 7.06 -6.52
CA SER A 94 -15.94 8.16 -7.25
C SER A 94 -14.93 9.22 -7.75
N GLN A 95 -13.84 9.39 -7.00
CA GLN A 95 -12.80 10.38 -7.27
C GLN A 95 -11.44 9.92 -6.76
N ARG A 96 -10.37 10.52 -7.28
CA ARG A 96 -9.02 10.30 -6.76
C ARG A 96 -8.84 10.99 -5.42
N THR A 97 -8.38 10.24 -4.43
CA THR A 97 -8.01 10.75 -3.11
C THR A 97 -6.50 10.62 -2.94
N THR A 98 -5.82 11.76 -2.78
CA THR A 98 -4.44 11.78 -2.27
C THR A 98 -4.43 11.19 -0.87
N VAL A 99 -3.52 10.27 -0.58
CA VAL A 99 -3.44 9.56 0.71
C VAL A 99 -2.13 9.82 1.43
N MET A 100 -2.20 9.86 2.76
CA MET A 100 -1.08 9.90 3.70
C MET A 100 -1.40 8.97 4.85
N GLY A 101 -0.42 8.61 5.69
CA GLY A 101 -0.64 7.70 6.82
C GLY A 101 0.55 6.78 7.02
N SER A 102 0.31 5.60 7.58
CA SER A 102 1.37 4.62 7.85
C SER A 102 0.87 3.20 7.69
N ALA A 103 1.81 2.27 7.49
CA ALA A 103 1.51 0.85 7.38
C ALA A 103 2.64 0.00 7.94
N ARG A 104 2.30 -1.18 8.42
CA ARG A 104 3.24 -2.18 8.88
C ARG A 104 3.22 -3.37 7.93
N PHE A 105 4.41 -3.71 7.42
CA PHE A 105 4.62 -4.97 6.72
C PHE A 105 5.09 -6.03 7.72
N ASP A 106 4.61 -7.25 7.57
CA ASP A 106 5.10 -8.42 8.31
C ASP A 106 5.22 -9.61 7.35
N ILE A 107 6.05 -10.59 7.70
CA ILE A 107 6.16 -11.86 6.97
C ILE A 107 5.38 -12.91 7.77
N ALA A 108 4.28 -13.39 7.21
CA ALA A 108 3.49 -14.45 7.84
C ALA A 108 4.25 -15.79 7.77
N ARG A 109 4.29 -16.51 8.89
CA ARG A 109 4.89 -17.85 8.99
C ARG A 109 4.08 -18.88 8.21
#